data_AF-A0A5N5TM67-F1
#
_entry.id   AF-A0A5N5TM67-F1
#
_cell.length_a   1.000
_cell.length_b   1.000
_cell.length_c   1.000
_cell.angle_alpha   90.00
_cell.angle_beta   90.00
_cell.angle_gamma   90.00
#
_symmetry.space_group_name_H-M   'P 1'
#
loop_
_entity.id
_entity.type
_entity.pdbx_description
1 polymer ?
#
loop_
_entity_poly.entity_id
_entity_poly.type
_entity_poly.pdbx_seq_one_letter_code
_entity_poly.pdbx_strand_id
1 'polypeptide(L)'
;MTVIFKACRDDEYRLFFGNNNWYLFFRLHHLLCQRLSEMYGHATRIAAEELKEKKERRDSTAIALRLKPKNEIAVEDYYPALLDMIQNMLDGNMESTTFEDTLREMFGIQAFVAFTLDKDWYNVKDRLCYLRHYTVVNGAVRQLQHIVCDDMPSQCTSLFISEAKKGGSGGPIASAHRRLHHEHMYQKKVEKLLQDENCFKLFSSFR
;
A
#
# COMPACT_ATOMS: atom_id res chain seq x y z
N MET A 1 -9.80 -17.42 -9.99
CA MET A 1 -10.33 -16.05 -9.87
C MET A 1 -9.23 -15.08 -10.30
N THR A 2 -9.44 -14.26 -11.34
CA THR A 2 -8.43 -13.33 -11.86
C THR A 2 -8.56 -11.99 -11.19
N VAL A 3 -7.47 -11.47 -10.62
CA VAL A 3 -7.44 -10.17 -9.95
C VAL A 3 -6.48 -9.27 -10.71
N ILE A 4 -7.01 -8.18 -11.28
CA ILE A 4 -6.25 -7.24 -12.09
C ILE A 4 -6.04 -5.97 -11.26
N PHE A 5 -4.80 -5.68 -10.90
CA PHE A 5 -4.40 -4.39 -10.35
C PHE A 5 -4.00 -3.49 -11.52
N LYS A 6 -4.90 -2.59 -11.93
CA LYS A 6 -4.75 -1.75 -13.12
C LYS A 6 -4.27 -0.36 -12.72
N ALA A 7 -3.02 -0.02 -13.05
CA ALA A 7 -2.51 1.35 -13.04
C ALA A 7 -2.02 1.70 -14.46
N CYS A 8 -2.67 2.66 -15.12
CA CYS A 8 -2.49 2.94 -16.54
C CYS A 8 -1.40 4.00 -16.82
N ARG A 9 -0.25 3.57 -17.33
CA ARG A 9 0.46 4.00 -18.55
C ARG A 9 1.89 3.45 -18.50
N ASP A 10 1.99 2.17 -18.78
CA ASP A 10 3.13 1.54 -19.45
C ASP A 10 2.58 0.30 -20.14
N ASP A 11 3.01 0.04 -21.37
CA ASP A 11 2.54 -1.08 -22.18
C ASP A 11 3.09 -2.41 -21.66
N GLU A 12 3.31 -2.60 -20.36
CA GLU A 12 3.84 -3.82 -19.76
C GLU A 12 2.98 -4.30 -18.58
N TYR A 13 2.79 -5.61 -18.47
CA TYR A 13 2.15 -6.25 -17.31
C TYR A 13 3.09 -7.29 -16.71
N ARG A 14 3.02 -7.46 -15.40
CA ARG A 14 3.61 -8.61 -14.71
C ARG A 14 2.52 -9.60 -14.34
N LEU A 15 2.85 -10.87 -14.50
CA LEU A 15 1.99 -11.99 -14.18
C LEU A 15 2.60 -12.78 -13.04
N PHE A 16 1.89 -12.82 -11.91
CA PHE A 16 2.25 -13.61 -10.75
C PHE A 16 1.11 -14.57 -10.41
N PHE A 17 1.45 -15.77 -9.97
CA PHE A 17 0.49 -16.69 -9.38
C PHE A 17 0.87 -16.96 -7.94
N GLY A 18 -0.10 -16.89 -7.05
CA GLY A 18 0.10 -17.09 -5.62
C GLY A 18 -1.12 -17.65 -4.93
N ASN A 19 -0.93 -18.06 -3.68
CA ASN A 19 -1.98 -18.60 -2.84
C ASN A 19 -2.76 -17.50 -2.09
N ASN A 20 -3.64 -17.90 -1.17
CA ASN A 20 -4.45 -16.96 -0.38
C ASN A 20 -3.59 -15.90 0.33
N ASN A 21 -2.42 -16.27 0.85
CA ASN A 21 -1.52 -15.37 1.58
C ASN A 21 -1.02 -14.24 0.68
N TRP A 22 -0.53 -14.59 -0.53
CA TRP A 22 -0.11 -13.61 -1.52
C TRP A 22 -1.24 -12.70 -1.97
N TYR A 23 -2.43 -13.26 -2.21
CA TYR A 23 -3.59 -12.47 -2.60
C TYR A 23 -3.97 -11.43 -1.53
N LEU A 24 -4.03 -11.85 -0.26
CA LEU A 24 -4.33 -10.94 0.87
C LEU A 24 -3.24 -9.86 1.00
N PHE A 25 -1.97 -10.24 0.88
CA PHE A 25 -0.86 -9.29 0.92
C PHE A 25 -0.94 -8.24 -0.19
N PHE A 26 -1.10 -8.64 -1.45
CA PHE A 26 -1.18 -7.68 -2.55
C PHE A 26 -2.37 -6.73 -2.41
N ARG A 27 -3.49 -7.22 -1.88
CA ARG A 27 -4.68 -6.39 -1.62
C ARG A 27 -4.43 -5.37 -0.52
N LEU A 28 -3.78 -5.78 0.58
CA LEU A 28 -3.38 -4.87 1.66
C LEU A 28 -2.33 -3.87 1.19
N HIS A 29 -1.33 -4.31 0.44
CA HIS A 29 -0.29 -3.46 -0.13
C HIS A 29 -0.89 -2.41 -1.06
N HIS A 30 -1.77 -2.79 -1.98
CA HIS A 30 -2.44 -1.83 -2.87
C HIS A 30 -3.22 -0.78 -2.09
N LEU A 31 -3.98 -1.21 -1.08
CA LEU A 31 -4.73 -0.31 -0.20
C LEU A 31 -3.79 0.65 0.54
N LEU A 32 -2.68 0.14 1.09
CA LEU A 32 -1.67 0.95 1.78
C LEU A 32 -1.06 2.00 0.84
N CYS A 33 -0.63 1.61 -0.36
CA CYS A 33 -0.06 2.53 -1.34
C CYS A 33 -1.06 3.62 -1.76
N GLN A 34 -2.33 3.25 -1.97
CA GLN A 34 -3.38 4.23 -2.28
C GLN A 34 -3.51 5.27 -1.16
N ARG A 35 -3.56 4.83 0.10
CA ARG A 35 -3.64 5.74 1.25
C ARG A 35 -2.41 6.61 1.40
N LEU A 36 -1.22 6.05 1.23
CA LEU A 36 0.02 6.83 1.25
C LEU A 36 0.04 7.90 0.16
N SER A 37 -0.50 7.62 -1.02
CA SER A 37 -0.63 8.60 -2.10
C SER A 37 -1.63 9.71 -1.76
N GLU A 38 -2.78 9.36 -1.16
CA GLU A 38 -3.75 10.35 -0.68
C GLU A 38 -3.12 11.26 0.37
N MET A 39 -2.44 10.68 1.36
CA MET A 39 -1.72 11.42 2.40
C MET A 39 -0.59 12.30 1.86
N TYR A 40 0.14 11.84 0.85
CA TYR A 40 1.12 12.66 0.15
C TYR A 40 0.47 13.88 -0.50
N GLY A 41 -0.68 13.70 -1.17
CA GLY A 41 -1.49 14.79 -1.72
C GLY A 41 -1.96 15.78 -0.64
N HIS A 42 -2.32 15.27 0.53
CA HIS A 42 -2.68 16.13 1.67
C HIS A 42 -1.46 16.89 2.22
N ALA A 43 -0.33 16.23 2.45
CA ALA A 43 0.89 16.86 2.95
C ALA A 43 1.37 18.00 2.03
N THR A 44 1.37 17.75 0.72
CA THR A 44 1.75 18.75 -0.29
C THR A 44 0.80 19.95 -0.31
N ARG A 45 -0.51 19.73 -0.13
CA ARG A 45 -1.50 20.81 -0.02
C ARG A 45 -1.29 21.66 1.24
N ILE A 46 -1.08 21.04 2.40
CA ILE A 46 -0.84 21.75 3.66
C ILE A 46 0.46 22.57 3.58
N ALA A 47 1.52 22.02 2.98
CA ALA A 47 2.78 22.75 2.77
C ALA A 47 2.59 23.98 1.85
N ALA A 48 1.79 23.85 0.80
CA ALA A 48 1.48 24.98 -0.10
C ALA A 48 0.64 26.08 0.59
N GLU A 49 -0.34 25.70 1.40
CA GLU A 49 -1.17 26.61 2.20
C GLU A 49 -0.32 27.40 3.21
N GLU A 50 0.56 26.73 3.97
CA GLU A 50 1.47 27.40 4.90
C GLU A 50 2.47 28.33 4.19
N LEU A 51 2.94 27.99 2.99
CA LEU A 51 3.81 28.88 2.22
C LEU A 51 3.08 30.17 1.80
N LYS A 52 1.78 30.07 1.46
CA LYS A 52 0.94 31.22 1.11
C LYS A 52 0.64 32.06 2.35
N GLU A 53 0.25 31.44 3.45
CA GLU A 53 0.03 32.14 4.72
C GLU A 53 1.32 32.77 5.28
N LYS A 54 2.50 32.16 5.10
CA LYS A 54 3.80 32.77 5.47
C LYS A 54 4.08 34.04 4.66
N LYS A 55 3.67 34.11 3.39
CA LYS A 55 3.78 35.33 2.56
C LYS A 55 2.81 36.41 3.05
N GLU A 56 1.55 36.05 3.29
CA GLU A 56 0.53 36.97 3.79
C GLU A 56 0.82 37.45 5.24
N ARG A 57 1.42 36.59 6.08
CA ARG A 57 1.93 36.93 7.43
C ARG A 57 3.22 37.75 7.42
N ARG A 58 4.01 37.71 6.34
CA ARG A 58 5.17 38.61 6.18
C ARG A 58 4.75 40.04 5.87
N ASP A 59 3.59 40.20 5.25
CA ASP A 59 3.00 41.51 4.91
C ASP A 59 2.13 42.08 6.04
N SER A 60 1.76 41.27 7.05
CA SER A 60 0.95 41.69 8.19
C SER A 60 1.75 41.67 9.50
N THR A 61 1.56 42.66 10.36
CA THR A 61 2.18 42.89 11.68
C THR A 61 1.89 41.81 12.76
N ALA A 62 1.86 40.52 12.40
CA ALA A 62 1.39 39.40 13.22
C ALA A 62 2.50 38.61 13.95
N ILE A 63 3.75 39.06 13.90
CA ILE A 63 4.88 38.42 14.60
C ILE A 63 4.80 38.61 16.14
N ALA A 64 4.03 39.60 16.63
CA ALA A 64 4.03 40.00 18.04
C ALA A 64 3.33 39.05 19.03
N LEU A 65 2.54 38.07 18.58
CA LEU A 65 1.56 37.41 19.44
C LEU A 65 1.87 35.95 19.87
N ARG A 66 2.98 35.33 19.44
CA ARG A 66 3.49 34.02 19.95
C ARG A 66 2.39 32.95 20.24
N LEU A 67 1.34 32.87 19.44
CA LEU A 67 0.10 32.14 19.77
C LEU A 67 -0.09 30.80 19.03
N LYS A 68 0.98 30.16 18.55
CA LYS A 68 0.88 28.75 18.10
C LYS A 68 1.85 27.88 18.91
N PRO A 69 1.39 26.71 19.40
CA PRO A 69 2.32 25.67 19.84
C PRO A 69 3.27 25.39 18.68
N LYS A 70 4.58 25.36 18.95
CA LYS A 70 5.54 24.96 17.94
C LYS A 70 5.26 23.49 17.65
N ASN A 71 4.62 23.19 16.53
CA ASN A 71 4.77 21.87 15.95
C ASN A 71 6.27 21.69 15.74
N GLU A 72 6.85 20.69 16.40
CA GLU A 72 8.30 20.44 16.36
C GLU A 72 8.76 20.08 14.94
N ILE A 73 7.83 19.56 14.14
CA ILE A 73 8.04 19.16 12.75
C ILE A 73 7.63 20.31 11.83
N ALA A 74 8.52 20.69 10.92
CA ALA A 74 8.18 21.65 9.87
C ALA A 74 7.13 21.02 8.93
N VAL A 75 6.20 21.82 8.44
CA VAL A 75 5.12 21.34 7.54
C VAL A 75 5.66 20.69 6.26
N GLU A 76 6.86 21.13 5.84
CA GLU A 76 7.62 20.57 4.73
C GLU A 76 8.09 19.13 4.99
N ASP A 77 8.27 18.73 6.26
CA ASP A 77 8.76 17.44 6.71
C ASP A 77 7.65 16.47 7.16
N TYR A 78 6.37 16.85 6.99
CA TYR A 78 5.25 16.03 7.43
C TYR A 78 5.17 14.66 6.74
N TYR A 79 5.48 14.59 5.45
CA TYR A 79 5.46 13.33 4.70
C TYR A 79 6.66 12.42 5.03
N PRO A 80 7.91 12.91 5.10
CA PRO A 80 9.01 12.13 5.65
C PRO A 80 8.76 11.60 7.06
N ALA A 81 8.26 12.44 7.97
CA ALA A 81 7.93 12.03 9.34
C ALA A 81 6.82 10.98 9.38
N LEU A 82 5.82 11.08 8.50
CA LEU A 82 4.79 10.05 8.33
C LEU A 82 5.39 8.68 7.98
N LEU A 83 6.31 8.64 7.02
CA LEU A 83 6.93 7.39 6.58
C LEU A 83 7.75 6.75 7.71
N ASP A 84 8.48 7.56 8.49
CA ASP A 84 9.25 7.08 9.64
C ASP A 84 8.33 6.53 10.74
N MET A 85 7.21 7.20 11.03
CA MET A 85 6.22 6.69 11.99
C MET A 85 5.59 5.37 11.52
N ILE A 86 5.27 5.24 10.23
CA ILE A 86 4.77 3.99 9.66
C ILE A 86 5.82 2.89 9.76
N GLN A 87 7.09 3.19 9.48
CA GLN A 87 8.19 2.24 9.63
C GLN A 87 8.34 1.78 11.08
N ASN A 88 8.35 2.71 12.04
CA ASN A 88 8.39 2.39 13.47
C ASN A 88 7.19 1.54 13.93
N MET A 89 6.01 1.77 13.35
CA MET A 89 4.83 0.95 13.61
C MET A 89 4.96 -0.45 12.99
N LEU A 90 5.51 -0.58 11.78
CA LEU A 90 5.77 -1.86 11.13
C LEU A 90 6.82 -2.69 11.89
N ASP A 91 7.83 -2.03 12.44
CA ASP A 91 8.89 -2.64 13.24
C ASP A 91 8.42 -3.03 14.65
N GLY A 92 7.20 -2.64 15.04
CA GLY A 92 6.63 -2.89 16.37
C GLY A 92 7.18 -1.97 17.46
N ASN A 93 7.91 -0.92 17.08
CA ASN A 93 8.48 0.09 17.98
C ASN A 93 7.49 1.21 18.33
N MET A 94 6.31 1.22 17.71
CA MET A 94 5.25 2.20 17.95
C MET A 94 3.87 1.53 18.01
N GLU A 95 3.09 1.89 19.03
CA GLU A 95 1.71 1.41 19.18
C GLU A 95 0.74 2.15 18.24
N SER A 96 -0.33 1.46 17.83
CA SER A 96 -1.34 2.02 16.92
C SER A 96 -2.03 3.27 17.49
N THR A 97 -2.23 3.32 18.80
CA THR A 97 -2.81 4.47 19.52
C THR A 97 -1.90 5.69 19.41
N THR A 98 -0.62 5.53 19.72
CA THR A 98 0.39 6.59 19.62
C THR A 98 0.56 7.11 18.20
N PHE A 99 0.55 6.20 17.21
CA PHE A 99 0.59 6.55 15.80
C PHE A 99 -0.61 7.42 15.38
N GLU A 100 -1.82 7.02 15.76
CA GLU A 100 -3.05 7.76 15.45
C GLU A 100 -3.10 9.15 16.08
N ASP A 101 -2.69 9.27 17.34
CA ASP A 101 -2.71 10.54 18.07
C ASP A 101 -1.70 11.53 17.47
N THR A 102 -0.48 11.08 17.19
CA THR A 102 0.57 11.91 16.55
C THR A 102 0.15 12.36 15.15
N LEU A 103 -0.50 11.46 14.40
CA LEU A 103 -1.04 11.78 13.08
C LEU A 103 -2.15 12.84 13.12
N ARG A 104 -3.03 12.79 14.12
CA ARG A 104 -4.09 13.80 14.31
C ARG A 104 -3.50 15.16 14.69
N GLU A 105 -2.40 15.20 15.42
CA GLU A 105 -1.69 16.45 15.72
C GLU A 105 -1.05 17.07 14.46
N MET A 106 -0.51 16.25 13.56
CA MET A 106 0.12 16.72 12.32
C MET A 106 -0.88 17.09 11.22
N PHE A 107 -1.85 16.21 10.93
CA PHE A 107 -2.76 16.33 9.77
C PHE A 107 -4.21 16.69 10.16
N GLY A 108 -4.51 16.83 11.45
CA GLY A 108 -5.85 17.17 11.94
C GLY A 108 -6.89 16.12 11.52
N ILE A 109 -8.04 16.60 11.06
CA ILE A 109 -9.16 15.75 10.62
C ILE A 109 -8.78 14.87 9.41
N GLN A 110 -7.85 15.34 8.57
CA GLN A 110 -7.41 14.60 7.37
C GLN A 110 -6.56 13.38 7.72
N ALA A 111 -6.04 13.29 8.95
CA ALA A 111 -5.35 12.13 9.47
C ALA A 111 -6.22 10.86 9.42
N PHE A 112 -7.55 11.01 9.51
CA PHE A 112 -8.51 9.92 9.45
C PHE A 112 -8.31 8.99 8.25
N VAL A 113 -7.89 9.53 7.10
CA VAL A 113 -7.60 8.76 5.87
C VAL A 113 -6.46 7.74 6.07
N ALA A 114 -5.51 8.03 6.97
CA ALA A 114 -4.36 7.19 7.26
C ALA A 114 -4.69 5.93 8.06
N PHE A 115 -5.58 6.09 9.04
CA PHE A 115 -5.81 5.09 10.09
C PHE A 115 -7.22 4.49 10.09
N THR A 116 -8.15 5.03 9.30
CA THR A 116 -9.49 4.45 9.18
C THR A 116 -9.69 3.71 7.87
N LEU A 117 -10.33 2.55 8.02
CA LEU A 117 -10.87 1.80 6.90
C LEU A 117 -12.05 2.60 6.35
N ASP A 118 -12.05 2.84 5.03
CA ASP A 118 -13.05 3.65 4.36
C ASP A 118 -14.47 3.23 4.73
N LYS A 119 -15.31 4.21 5.07
CA LYS A 119 -16.76 3.98 5.21
C LYS A 119 -17.39 3.55 3.88
N ASP A 120 -16.73 3.75 2.74
CA ASP A 120 -17.29 3.35 1.44
C ASP A 120 -17.11 1.86 1.12
N TRP A 121 -16.34 1.09 1.91
CA TRP A 121 -16.38 -0.38 1.85
C TRP A 121 -17.72 -0.95 2.34
N TYR A 122 -18.56 -0.13 3.01
CA TYR A 122 -19.86 -0.51 3.55
C TYR A 122 -20.91 -0.86 2.47
N ASN A 123 -20.61 -0.64 1.19
CA ASN A 123 -21.47 -1.05 0.07
C ASN A 123 -21.15 -2.45 -0.49
N VAL A 124 -20.09 -3.12 0.00
CA VAL A 124 -19.89 -4.54 -0.29
C VAL A 124 -20.64 -5.35 0.76
N LYS A 125 -21.94 -5.54 0.52
CA LYS A 125 -22.76 -6.57 1.17
C LYS A 125 -22.06 -7.91 1.05
N ASP A 126 -21.38 -8.33 2.11
CA ASP A 126 -21.52 -9.66 2.71
C ASP A 126 -20.43 -9.89 3.78
N ARG A 127 -20.89 -9.99 5.04
CA ARG A 127 -20.33 -10.79 6.14
C ARG A 127 -18.88 -10.57 6.62
N LEU A 128 -18.31 -9.37 6.57
CA LEU A 128 -17.05 -9.06 7.29
C LEU A 128 -17.09 -7.78 8.13
N CYS A 129 -18.25 -7.45 8.71
CA CYS A 129 -18.44 -6.36 9.68
C CYS A 129 -17.83 -6.66 11.08
N TYR A 130 -16.82 -7.53 11.18
CA TYR A 130 -16.18 -7.92 12.44
C TYR A 130 -14.68 -7.56 12.56
N LEU A 131 -14.05 -7.03 11.51
CA LEU A 131 -12.67 -6.53 11.59
C LEU A 131 -12.64 -5.03 11.94
N ARG A 132 -13.11 -4.81 13.16
CA ARG A 132 -12.89 -3.68 14.06
C ARG A 132 -11.39 -3.33 14.11
N HIS A 133 -11.03 -2.06 13.89
CA HIS A 133 -9.71 -1.46 14.19
C HIS A 133 -8.48 -2.31 13.83
N TYR A 134 -8.38 -2.77 12.58
CA TYR A 134 -7.09 -3.19 12.06
C TYR A 134 -6.58 -2.07 11.16
N THR A 135 -5.64 -1.28 11.68
CA THR A 135 -4.82 -0.42 10.83
C THR A 135 -4.26 -1.27 9.70
N VAL A 136 -4.39 -0.79 8.46
CA VAL A 136 -3.92 -1.47 7.24
C VAL A 136 -2.46 -1.92 7.42
N VAL A 137 -1.69 -1.11 8.15
CA VAL A 137 -0.30 -1.34 8.57
C VAL A 137 -0.15 -2.62 9.41
N ASN A 138 -0.89 -2.79 10.51
CA ASN A 138 -0.84 -4.00 11.35
C ASN A 138 -1.33 -5.25 10.61
N GLY A 139 -2.29 -5.09 9.70
CA GLY A 139 -2.75 -6.17 8.83
C GLY A 139 -1.65 -6.63 7.87
N ALA A 140 -0.91 -5.68 7.30
CA ALA A 140 0.22 -5.96 6.42
C ALA A 140 1.35 -6.71 7.14
N VAL A 141 1.72 -6.29 8.36
CA VAL A 141 2.76 -6.97 9.17
C VAL A 141 2.37 -8.43 9.45
N ARG A 142 1.15 -8.68 9.89
CA ARG A 142 0.68 -10.05 10.15
C ARG A 142 0.67 -10.91 8.90
N GLN A 143 0.22 -10.36 7.76
CA GLN A 143 0.26 -11.11 6.50
C GLN A 143 1.68 -11.35 6.00
N LEU A 144 2.60 -10.40 6.19
CA LEU A 144 4.03 -10.59 5.91
C LEU A 144 4.63 -11.70 6.77
N GLN A 145 4.29 -11.76 8.07
CA GLN A 145 4.70 -12.86 8.95
C GLN A 145 4.20 -14.21 8.43
N HIS A 146 2.95 -14.30 7.97
CA HIS A 146 2.43 -15.53 7.36
C HIS A 146 3.13 -15.89 6.04
N ILE A 147 3.51 -14.91 5.21
CA ILE A 147 4.26 -15.16 3.96
C ILE A 147 5.69 -15.64 4.24
N VAL A 148 6.33 -15.12 5.29
CA VAL A 148 7.73 -15.44 5.61
C VAL A 148 7.85 -16.75 6.39
N CYS A 149 6.87 -17.10 7.23
CA CYS A 149 6.91 -18.31 8.03
C CYS A 149 6.41 -19.57 7.29
N ASP A 150 5.74 -19.41 6.16
CA ASP A 150 5.16 -20.52 5.39
C ASP A 150 6.00 -20.84 4.16
N ASP A 151 6.21 -22.13 3.91
CA ASP A 151 7.01 -22.62 2.79
C ASP A 151 6.33 -22.38 1.44
N MET A 152 4.99 -22.41 1.40
CA MET A 152 4.23 -22.33 0.14
C MET A 152 4.34 -20.95 -0.55
N PRO A 153 4.16 -19.81 0.14
CA PRO A 153 4.42 -18.48 -0.43
C PRO A 153 5.86 -18.30 -0.95
N SER A 154 6.85 -18.85 -0.23
CA SER A 154 8.26 -18.81 -0.63
C SER A 154 8.53 -19.61 -1.91
N GLN A 155 7.93 -20.80 -2.04
CA GLN A 155 8.00 -21.61 -3.25
C GLN A 155 7.32 -20.94 -4.45
N CYS A 156 6.17 -20.29 -4.26
CA CYS A 156 5.50 -19.50 -5.31
C CYS A 156 6.41 -18.37 -5.84
N THR A 157 7.12 -17.69 -4.93
CA THR A 157 8.07 -16.62 -5.27
C THR A 157 9.27 -17.14 -6.04
N SER A 158 9.84 -18.26 -5.59
CA SER A 158 10.97 -18.91 -6.25
C SER A 158 10.61 -19.36 -7.68
N LEU A 159 9.41 -19.91 -7.85
CA LEU A 159 8.87 -20.32 -9.15
C LEU A 159 8.67 -19.10 -10.06
N PHE A 160 8.11 -18.00 -9.53
CA PHE A 160 7.97 -16.74 -10.27
C PHE A 160 9.32 -16.22 -10.77
N ILE A 161 10.35 -16.15 -9.92
CA ILE A 161 11.69 -15.68 -10.30
C ILE A 161 12.30 -16.56 -11.40
N SER A 162 12.09 -17.88 -11.32
CA SER A 162 12.56 -18.83 -12.32
C SER A 162 11.88 -18.66 -13.67
N GLU A 163 10.55 -18.45 -13.68
CA GLU A 163 9.78 -18.26 -14.91
C GLU A 163 9.93 -16.85 -15.48
N ALA A 164 10.25 -15.85 -14.66
CA ALA A 164 10.59 -14.51 -15.12
C ALA A 164 11.82 -14.51 -16.03
N LYS A 165 12.85 -15.29 -15.69
CA LYS A 165 14.04 -15.48 -16.53
C LYS A 165 13.72 -16.15 -17.88
N LYS A 166 12.61 -16.88 -17.96
CA LYS A 166 12.15 -17.59 -19.17
C LYS A 166 11.10 -16.81 -19.97
N GLY A 167 10.71 -15.61 -19.51
CA GLY A 167 9.65 -14.81 -20.13
C GLY A 167 8.23 -15.33 -19.88
N GLY A 168 8.00 -16.07 -18.77
CA GLY A 168 6.69 -16.58 -18.39
C GLY A 168 5.91 -15.68 -17.40
N SER A 169 6.51 -14.60 -16.92
CA SER A 169 5.97 -13.75 -15.84
C SER A 169 5.42 -12.40 -16.30
N GLY A 170 4.96 -12.32 -17.56
CA GLY A 170 4.51 -11.07 -18.18
C GLY A 170 5.64 -10.29 -18.88
N GLY A 171 5.28 -9.13 -19.44
CA GLY A 171 6.15 -8.24 -20.22
C GLY A 171 5.31 -7.27 -21.05
N PRO A 172 5.85 -6.70 -22.15
CA PRO A 172 5.11 -5.75 -22.97
C PRO A 172 3.83 -6.34 -23.58
N ILE A 173 2.68 -5.71 -23.38
CA ILE A 173 1.35 -6.07 -23.91
C ILE A 173 1.44 -6.34 -25.42
N ALA A 174 2.20 -5.52 -26.17
CA ALA A 174 2.41 -5.68 -27.60
C ALA A 174 2.99 -7.06 -28.00
N SER A 175 3.82 -7.65 -27.13
CA SER A 175 4.45 -8.97 -27.35
C SER A 175 3.83 -10.08 -26.49
N ALA A 176 2.67 -9.85 -25.86
CA ALA A 176 1.98 -10.83 -25.01
C ALA A 176 1.71 -12.15 -25.73
N HIS A 177 1.30 -12.11 -26.99
CA HIS A 177 1.00 -13.30 -27.81
C HIS A 177 2.19 -14.28 -27.90
N ARG A 178 3.44 -13.78 -27.89
CA ARG A 178 4.65 -14.62 -27.95
C ARG A 178 4.94 -15.35 -26.64
N ARG A 179 4.44 -14.84 -25.52
CA ARG A 179 4.67 -15.39 -24.18
C ARG A 179 3.56 -16.31 -23.70
N LEU A 180 2.42 -16.38 -24.39
CA LEU A 180 1.27 -17.23 -24.02
C LEU A 180 1.68 -18.68 -23.68
N HIS A 181 2.59 -19.27 -24.46
CA HIS A 181 3.07 -20.62 -24.18
C HIS A 181 3.83 -20.71 -22.85
N HIS A 182 4.75 -19.78 -22.60
CA HIS A 182 5.52 -19.72 -21.36
C HIS A 182 4.63 -19.42 -20.15
N GLU A 183 3.65 -18.51 -20.29
CA GLU A 183 2.67 -18.20 -19.24
C GLU A 183 1.78 -19.40 -18.90
N HIS A 184 1.35 -20.17 -19.91
CA HIS A 184 0.55 -21.37 -19.70
C HIS A 184 1.36 -22.48 -19.03
N MET A 185 2.64 -22.63 -19.37
CA MET A 185 3.55 -23.56 -18.69
C MET A 185 3.79 -23.14 -17.24
N TYR A 186 3.94 -21.84 -16.98
CA TYR A 186 4.03 -21.31 -15.62
C TYR A 186 2.75 -21.60 -14.81
N GLN A 187 1.58 -21.32 -15.38
CA GLN A 187 0.29 -21.60 -14.74
C GLN A 187 0.17 -23.07 -14.31
N LYS A 188 0.45 -24.02 -15.21
CA LYS A 188 0.39 -25.46 -14.88
C LYS A 188 1.32 -25.86 -13.75
N LYS A 189 2.52 -25.28 -13.69
CA LYS A 189 3.47 -25.56 -12.60
C LYS A 189 2.96 -25.05 -11.26
N VAL A 190 2.33 -23.87 -11.25
CA VAL A 190 1.77 -23.30 -10.02
C VAL A 190 0.52 -24.07 -9.58
N GLU A 191 -0.37 -24.43 -10.51
CA GLU A 191 -1.55 -25.25 -10.20
C GLU A 191 -1.17 -26.61 -9.63
N LYS A 192 -0.08 -27.23 -10.13
CA LYS A 192 0.47 -28.46 -9.55
C LYS A 192 1.06 -28.23 -8.15
N LEU A 193 1.71 -27.08 -7.92
CA LEU A 193 2.29 -26.72 -6.63
C LEU A 193 1.19 -26.44 -5.59
N LEU A 194 0.13 -25.73 -5.98
CA LEU A 194 -1.02 -25.33 -5.15
C LEU A 194 -2.21 -26.28 -5.30
N GLN A 195 -1.96 -27.58 -5.51
CA GLN A 195 -3.01 -28.56 -5.76
C GLN A 195 -4.06 -28.66 -4.63
N ASP A 196 -3.67 -28.35 -3.40
CA ASP A 196 -4.53 -28.39 -2.20
C ASP A 196 -4.97 -26.98 -1.73
N GLU A 197 -4.59 -25.92 -2.46
CA GLU A 197 -4.87 -24.52 -2.10
C GLU A 197 -5.52 -23.74 -3.25
N ASN A 198 -6.09 -22.58 -2.91
CA ASN A 198 -6.59 -21.67 -3.93
C ASN A 198 -5.42 -21.03 -4.70
N CYS A 199 -5.40 -21.20 -6.02
CA CYS A 199 -4.48 -20.53 -6.93
C CYS A 199 -5.10 -19.23 -7.49
N PHE A 200 -4.47 -18.08 -7.23
CA PHE A 200 -4.89 -16.79 -7.76
C PHE A 200 -3.95 -16.31 -8.86
N LYS A 201 -4.55 -15.79 -9.93
CA LYS A 201 -3.84 -15.13 -11.01
C LYS A 201 -3.84 -13.62 -10.76
N LEU A 202 -2.65 -13.06 -10.54
CA LEU A 202 -2.43 -11.67 -10.15
C LEU A 202 -1.73 -10.94 -11.30
N PHE A 203 -2.37 -9.88 -11.80
CA PHE A 203 -1.77 -8.97 -12.77
C PHE A 203 -1.41 -7.67 -12.08
N SER A 204 -0.15 -7.26 -12.21
CA SER A 204 0.31 -5.95 -11.75
C SER A 204 0.90 -5.15 -12.90
N SER A 205 0.50 -3.89 -12.97
CA SER A 205 1.13 -2.85 -13.79
C SER A 205 1.66 -1.84 -12.78
N PHE A 206 2.99 -1.70 -12.70
CA PHE A 206 3.63 -0.80 -11.75
C PHE A 206 4.08 0.47 -12.47
N ARG A 207 3.87 1.63 -11.84
CA ARG A 207 4.59 2.87 -12.07
C ARG A 207 5.74 2.95 -11.07
#